data_AF-A0A2N7BBE8-F1
#
_entry.id   AF-A0A2N7BBE8-F1
#
_cell.length_a   1.000
_cell.length_b   1.000
_cell.length_c   1.000
_cell.angle_alpha   90.00
_cell.angle_beta   90.00
_cell.angle_gamma   90.00
#
_symmetry.space_group_name_H-M   'P 1'
#
loop_
_entity.id
_entity.type
_entity.pdbx_description
1 polymer ?
#
loop_
_entity_poly.entity_id
_entity_poly.type
_entity_poly.pdbx_seq_one_letter_code
_entity_poly.pdbx_strand_id
1 'polypeptide(L)'
;MKRFIHFCLFFGTIFQACGQLPQALPGWEALRCDSTQRVSALSLYDLILPLYSTDSIREKTIGVNRVLAFVADEKGTVRFLGSHRTGSIADSLGSPTTPLDSIQRHTYLASATDEPIYLYDRWSWLLNTTREVFLTRRDSLVDSLRRQLPNYEIKVISDLRSAELQTKLLGRGRSMAPISFHQLGLAADLGFFRRGRLVRNAGPYEAIGELTPYYQLIWGGNFVGFVDPPHFQLYKNAAVFLRDFPMLRFEFEPFYENYLRRVRQKIENNRENEVEDTKALLMILNEFRQRMPCACQGDSLKTSLPQLAKVPSLTSEDVLIFGDLRNQRLSFWRGNELLISYRLGIWQ
;
A
#
# COMPACT_ATOMS: atom_id res chain seq x y z
N MET A 1 21.05 -19.71 -4.81
CA MET A 1 22.30 -19.11 -4.28
C MET A 1 22.23 -17.59 -4.38
N LYS A 2 21.85 -16.92 -3.28
CA LYS A 2 22.09 -15.49 -3.05
C LYS A 2 22.52 -15.37 -1.58
N ARG A 3 23.73 -14.85 -1.36
CA ARG A 3 24.38 -14.75 -0.05
C ARG A 3 23.66 -13.70 0.79
N PHE A 4 23.11 -14.13 1.92
CA PHE A 4 22.64 -13.27 3.00
C PHE A 4 23.85 -12.64 3.70
N ILE A 5 23.88 -11.32 3.77
CA ILE A 5 24.76 -10.60 4.68
C ILE A 5 24.10 -10.68 6.06
N HIS A 6 24.71 -11.42 6.97
CA HIS A 6 24.45 -11.34 8.41
C HIS A 6 24.89 -9.96 8.91
N PHE A 7 23.99 -9.20 9.51
CA PHE A 7 24.35 -8.14 10.44
C PHE A 7 23.70 -8.41 11.79
N CYS A 8 24.55 -8.45 12.81
CA CYS A 8 24.24 -8.85 14.16
C CYS A 8 23.17 -7.99 14.83
N LEU A 9 22.33 -8.68 15.60
CA LEU A 9 21.47 -8.16 16.65
C LEU A 9 22.28 -7.28 17.63
N PHE A 10 21.83 -6.04 17.82
CA PHE A 10 22.02 -5.34 19.09
C PHE A 10 20.65 -5.17 19.74
N PHE A 11 20.42 -5.94 20.80
CA PHE A 11 19.37 -5.69 21.79
C PHE A 11 19.71 -4.38 22.50
N GLY A 12 18.98 -3.31 22.17
CA GLY A 12 18.99 -2.07 22.94
C GLY A 12 18.03 -2.20 24.11
N THR A 13 18.55 -2.58 25.27
CA THR A 13 17.89 -2.45 26.57
C THR A 13 17.58 -0.98 26.84
N ILE A 14 16.29 -0.60 26.84
CA ILE A 14 15.85 0.70 27.34
C ILE A 14 15.81 0.60 28.86
N PHE A 15 16.89 1.05 29.51
CA PHE A 15 16.84 1.43 30.92
C PHE A 15 15.91 2.63 31.06
N GLN A 16 14.89 2.47 31.90
CA GLN A 16 14.03 3.57 32.36
C GLN A 16 14.88 4.59 33.11
N ALA A 17 15.05 5.77 32.52
CA ALA A 17 15.33 6.98 33.28
C ALA A 17 14.00 7.56 33.76
N CYS A 18 13.82 7.64 35.08
CA CYS A 18 12.71 8.32 35.72
C CYS A 18 12.62 9.79 35.25
N GLY A 19 11.39 10.27 34.98
CA GLY A 19 11.07 11.69 35.22
C GLY A 19 10.65 12.57 34.04
N GLN A 20 10.41 12.04 32.84
CA GLN A 20 9.69 12.79 31.80
C GLN A 20 8.61 11.92 31.17
N LEU A 21 7.36 12.38 31.23
CA LEU A 21 6.29 11.86 30.36
C LEU A 21 6.83 11.89 28.92
N PRO A 22 6.73 10.80 28.15
CA PRO A 22 7.18 10.83 26.76
C PRO A 22 6.50 12.01 26.07
N GLN A 23 7.31 12.88 25.48
CA GLN A 23 6.85 14.01 24.68
C GLN A 23 5.81 13.46 23.68
N ALA A 24 4.66 14.13 23.57
CA ALA A 24 3.61 13.69 22.66
C ALA A 24 4.24 13.47 21.26
N LEU A 25 4.15 12.24 20.75
CA LEU A 25 4.74 11.90 19.47
C LEU A 25 4.12 12.81 18.39
N PRO A 26 4.91 13.23 17.39
CA PRO A 26 4.36 14.02 16.30
C PRO A 26 3.30 13.21 15.53
N GLY A 27 2.31 13.88 14.95
CA GLY A 27 1.16 13.21 14.31
C GLY A 27 1.52 12.24 13.19
N TRP A 28 2.69 12.36 12.57
CA TRP A 28 3.21 11.42 11.57
C TRP A 28 3.80 10.13 12.19
N GLU A 29 4.16 10.14 13.47
CA GLU A 29 4.69 8.99 14.22
C GLU A 29 3.64 8.35 15.14
N ALA A 30 2.62 9.13 15.51
CA ALA A 30 1.61 8.75 16.46
C ALA A 30 0.63 7.72 15.89
N LEU A 31 0.94 6.42 16.03
CA LEU A 31 -0.05 5.37 16.23
C LEU A 31 0.56 4.12 16.87
N ARG A 32 -0.13 3.58 17.87
CA ARG A 32 0.20 2.30 18.50
C ARG A 32 -1.01 1.38 18.52
N CYS A 33 -0.78 0.08 18.33
CA CYS A 33 -1.84 -0.90 18.38
C CYS A 33 -2.10 -1.30 19.84
N ASP A 34 -3.14 -0.76 20.46
CA ASP A 34 -3.48 -0.97 21.86
C ASP A 34 -4.30 -2.24 22.07
N SER A 35 -3.63 -3.29 22.54
CA SER A 35 -4.21 -4.60 22.81
C SER A 35 -5.07 -4.68 24.08
N THR A 36 -5.11 -3.61 24.90
CA THR A 36 -5.97 -3.54 26.09
C THR A 36 -7.42 -3.19 25.73
N GLN A 37 -7.63 -2.54 24.58
CA GLN A 37 -8.95 -2.31 24.04
C GLN A 37 -9.44 -3.52 23.24
N ARG A 38 -10.71 -3.88 23.46
CA ARG A 38 -11.34 -5.00 22.75
C ARG A 38 -11.91 -4.56 21.41
N VAL A 39 -11.61 -5.34 20.38
CA VAL A 39 -12.23 -5.26 19.05
C VAL A 39 -13.62 -5.90 19.11
N SER A 40 -14.64 -5.18 18.64
CA SER A 40 -16.04 -5.64 18.63
C SER A 40 -16.51 -6.12 17.26
N ALA A 41 -15.79 -5.78 16.19
CA ALA A 41 -16.10 -6.18 14.82
C ALA A 41 -14.82 -6.24 13.97
N LEU A 42 -14.83 -7.12 12.97
CA LEU A 42 -13.78 -7.22 11.96
C LEU A 42 -14.43 -7.22 10.58
N SER A 43 -13.93 -6.35 9.72
CA SER A 43 -14.24 -6.32 8.30
C SER A 43 -13.28 -7.23 7.51
N LEU A 44 -13.59 -7.46 6.24
CA LEU A 44 -12.69 -8.20 5.36
C LEU A 44 -11.34 -7.48 5.18
N TYR A 45 -11.33 -6.15 5.19
CA TYR A 45 -10.10 -5.35 5.17
C TYR A 45 -9.19 -5.69 6.37
N ASP A 46 -9.76 -5.76 7.58
CA ASP A 46 -9.01 -6.02 8.82
C ASP A 46 -8.41 -7.43 8.85
N LEU A 47 -9.05 -8.38 8.17
CA LEU A 47 -8.57 -9.76 8.03
C LEU A 47 -7.47 -9.90 6.97
N ILE A 48 -7.64 -9.25 5.83
CA ILE A 48 -6.76 -9.41 4.66
C ILE A 48 -5.49 -8.57 4.78
N LEU A 49 -5.59 -7.34 5.30
CA LEU A 49 -4.45 -6.42 5.32
C LEU A 49 -3.21 -7.01 6.01
N PRO A 50 -3.28 -7.71 7.16
CA PRO A 50 -2.10 -8.30 7.78
C PRO A 50 -1.45 -9.43 6.98
N LEU A 51 -2.24 -10.20 6.21
CA LEU A 51 -1.73 -11.19 5.26
C LEU A 51 -1.00 -10.49 4.11
N TYR A 52 -1.60 -9.44 3.58
CA TYR A 52 -1.05 -8.67 2.46
C TYR A 52 0.24 -7.90 2.85
N SER A 53 0.30 -7.39 4.08
CA SER A 53 1.39 -6.53 4.55
C SER A 53 2.62 -7.28 5.08
N THR A 54 2.48 -8.56 5.42
CA THR A 54 3.56 -9.31 6.07
C THR A 54 4.25 -10.25 5.09
N ASP A 55 5.46 -9.87 4.64
CA ASP A 55 6.27 -10.68 3.72
C ASP A 55 6.42 -12.13 4.19
N SER A 56 6.63 -12.36 5.50
CA SER A 56 6.80 -13.71 6.06
C SER A 56 5.54 -14.59 6.01
N ILE A 57 4.33 -14.00 6.01
CA ILE A 57 3.09 -14.77 5.82
C ILE A 57 2.89 -14.98 4.33
N ARG A 58 3.04 -13.92 3.53
CA ARG A 58 2.89 -13.97 2.08
C ARG A 58 3.77 -15.03 1.43
N GLU A 59 5.04 -15.13 1.84
CA GLU A 59 5.96 -16.18 1.40
C GLU A 59 5.45 -17.60 1.71
N LYS A 60 4.81 -17.78 2.87
CA LYS A 60 4.23 -19.07 3.28
C LYS A 60 2.91 -19.39 2.57
N THR A 61 2.26 -18.39 1.97
CA THR A 61 1.01 -18.53 1.21
C THR A 61 1.22 -18.50 -0.31
N ILE A 62 2.47 -18.48 -0.79
CA ILE A 62 2.76 -18.66 -2.22
C ILE A 62 2.23 -20.02 -2.69
N GLY A 63 1.54 -20.03 -3.85
CA GLY A 63 0.99 -21.25 -4.48
C GLY A 63 -0.30 -21.77 -3.85
N VAL A 64 -0.95 -20.97 -3.00
CA VAL A 64 -2.29 -21.24 -2.47
C VAL A 64 -3.32 -20.97 -3.55
N ASN A 65 -4.30 -21.87 -3.68
CA ASN A 65 -5.34 -21.79 -4.70
C ASN A 65 -6.65 -21.24 -4.17
N ARG A 66 -6.86 -21.21 -2.84
CA ARG A 66 -8.09 -20.70 -2.24
C ARG A 66 -7.82 -20.03 -0.89
N VAL A 67 -8.43 -18.87 -0.70
CA VAL A 67 -8.42 -18.10 0.56
C VAL A 67 -9.84 -18.06 1.11
N LEU A 68 -10.02 -18.33 2.40
CA LEU A 68 -11.30 -18.24 3.10
C LEU A 68 -11.19 -17.32 4.31
N ALA A 69 -12.18 -16.45 4.50
CA ALA A 69 -12.22 -15.49 5.59
C ALA A 69 -13.48 -15.68 6.45
N PHE A 70 -13.27 -15.86 7.76
CA PHE A 70 -14.33 -16.05 8.74
C PHE A 70 -14.10 -15.22 9.99
N VAL A 71 -15.19 -14.89 10.68
CA VAL A 71 -15.18 -14.24 12.01
C VAL A 71 -16.11 -14.99 12.95
N ALA A 72 -15.63 -15.32 14.15
CA ALA A 72 -16.48 -15.70 15.28
C ALA A 72 -16.77 -14.48 16.16
N ASP A 73 -18.05 -14.23 16.43
CA ASP A 73 -18.46 -13.21 17.39
C ASP A 73 -18.21 -13.63 18.85
N GLU A 74 -18.46 -12.73 19.81
CA GLU A 74 -18.21 -13.00 21.23
C GLU A 74 -19.00 -14.19 21.79
N LYS A 75 -20.12 -14.54 21.14
CA LYS A 75 -20.95 -15.71 21.48
C LYS A 75 -20.43 -17.01 20.84
N GLY A 76 -19.38 -16.93 20.02
CA GLY A 76 -18.84 -18.05 19.25
C GLY A 76 -19.60 -18.31 17.94
N THR A 77 -20.50 -17.42 17.51
CA THR A 77 -21.22 -17.60 16.25
C THR A 77 -20.27 -17.29 15.09
N VAL A 78 -20.01 -18.31 14.27
CA VAL A 78 -19.13 -18.20 13.11
C VAL A 78 -19.88 -17.65 11.91
N ARG A 79 -19.32 -16.61 11.28
CA ARG A 79 -19.81 -15.97 10.07
C ARG A 79 -18.76 -16.05 8.98
N PHE A 80 -19.21 -16.37 7.78
CA PHE A 80 -18.40 -16.32 6.57
C PHE A 80 -18.37 -14.90 6.02
N LEU A 81 -17.18 -14.35 5.77
CA LEU A 81 -17.01 -13.02 5.18
C LEU A 81 -16.73 -13.09 3.68
N GLY A 82 -15.98 -14.11 3.25
CA GLY A 82 -15.84 -14.42 1.83
C GLY A 82 -14.74 -15.42 1.53
N SER A 83 -14.64 -15.82 0.26
CA SER A 83 -13.57 -16.67 -0.24
C SER A 83 -13.21 -16.35 -1.68
N HIS A 84 -11.92 -16.43 -1.99
CA HIS A 84 -11.40 -16.32 -3.35
C HIS A 84 -10.70 -17.62 -3.75
N ARG A 85 -10.76 -17.95 -5.05
CA ARG A 85 -10.02 -19.07 -5.63
C ARG A 85 -9.29 -18.57 -6.87
N THR A 86 -7.99 -18.85 -6.96
CA THR A 86 -7.16 -18.46 -8.10
C THR A 86 -7.76 -18.99 -9.40
N GLY A 87 -7.87 -18.12 -10.41
CA GLY A 87 -8.50 -18.44 -11.70
C GLY A 87 -10.03 -18.47 -11.69
N SER A 88 -10.68 -18.23 -10.54
CA SER A 88 -12.11 -17.95 -10.47
C SER A 88 -12.34 -16.45 -10.68
N ILE A 89 -13.31 -16.12 -11.53
CA ILE A 89 -13.76 -14.74 -11.74
C ILE A 89 -14.82 -14.28 -10.72
N ALA A 90 -15.26 -15.18 -9.84
CA ALA A 90 -16.27 -14.90 -8.82
C ALA A 90 -15.78 -15.34 -7.45
N ASP A 91 -15.73 -14.40 -6.51
CA ASP A 91 -15.56 -14.71 -5.10
C ASP A 91 -16.92 -15.07 -4.50
N SER A 92 -16.92 -15.95 -3.52
CA SER A 92 -18.11 -16.16 -2.70
C SER A 92 -18.08 -15.15 -1.57
N LEU A 93 -18.95 -14.15 -1.59
CA LEU A 93 -19.05 -13.14 -0.54
C LEU A 93 -20.21 -13.43 0.42
N GLY A 94 -20.01 -13.17 1.71
CA GLY A 94 -21.09 -13.19 2.69
C GLY A 94 -21.90 -11.89 2.62
N SER A 95 -23.15 -11.95 2.12
CA SER A 95 -24.14 -10.86 2.10
C SER A 95 -23.56 -9.45 1.81
N PRO A 96 -23.11 -9.17 0.57
CA PRO A 96 -22.69 -7.81 0.21
C PRO A 96 -23.87 -6.84 0.32
N THR A 97 -23.57 -5.62 0.77
CA THR A 97 -24.59 -4.59 1.03
C THR A 97 -24.90 -3.73 -0.19
N THR A 98 -23.92 -3.59 -1.10
CA THR A 98 -24.02 -2.82 -2.34
C THR A 98 -23.12 -3.42 -3.43
N PRO A 99 -23.30 -3.04 -4.72
CA PRO A 99 -22.35 -3.41 -5.78
C PRO A 99 -20.92 -2.93 -5.50
N LEU A 100 -20.76 -1.73 -4.93
CA LEU A 100 -19.46 -1.17 -4.58
C LEU A 100 -18.76 -1.99 -3.47
N ASP A 101 -19.50 -2.32 -2.41
CA ASP A 101 -19.02 -3.22 -1.34
C ASP A 101 -18.61 -4.59 -1.89
N SER A 102 -19.39 -5.12 -2.85
CA SER A 102 -19.03 -6.37 -3.54
C SER A 102 -17.68 -6.26 -4.27
N ILE A 103 -17.50 -5.26 -5.13
CA ILE A 103 -16.26 -5.08 -5.90
C ILE A 103 -15.05 -4.84 -4.99
N GLN A 104 -15.22 -4.03 -3.94
CA GLN A 104 -14.18 -3.76 -2.95
C GLN A 104 -13.76 -5.04 -2.23
N ARG A 105 -14.72 -5.85 -1.78
CA ARG A 105 -14.44 -7.11 -1.09
C ARG A 105 -13.75 -8.13 -1.99
N HIS A 106 -14.16 -8.22 -3.25
CA HIS A 106 -13.47 -9.04 -4.25
C HIS A 106 -12.02 -8.60 -4.40
N THR A 107 -11.80 -7.29 -4.53
CA THR A 107 -10.46 -6.70 -4.66
C THR A 107 -9.55 -7.08 -3.49
N TYR A 108 -10.05 -7.05 -2.25
CA TYR A 108 -9.28 -7.47 -1.09
C TYR A 108 -8.98 -8.97 -1.10
N LEU A 109 -9.96 -9.83 -1.35
CA LEU A 109 -9.71 -11.28 -1.36
C LEU A 109 -8.74 -11.69 -2.47
N ALA A 110 -8.92 -11.17 -3.68
CA ALA A 110 -8.01 -11.43 -4.79
C ALA A 110 -6.58 -10.97 -4.48
N SER A 111 -6.39 -9.87 -3.76
CA SER A 111 -5.05 -9.38 -3.39
C SER A 111 -4.22 -10.36 -2.53
N ALA A 112 -4.88 -11.36 -1.91
CA ALA A 112 -4.21 -12.37 -1.11
C ALA A 112 -3.49 -13.44 -1.97
N THR A 113 -3.90 -13.62 -3.24
CA THR A 113 -3.31 -14.61 -4.16
C THR A 113 -2.79 -14.00 -5.45
N ASP A 114 -3.31 -12.84 -5.85
CA ASP A 114 -3.10 -12.26 -7.16
C ASP A 114 -2.21 -11.01 -7.09
N GLU A 115 -1.11 -11.05 -7.82
CA GLU A 115 -0.22 -9.92 -8.04
C GLU A 115 -0.41 -9.40 -9.47
N PRO A 116 -1.17 -8.32 -9.69
CA PRO A 116 -1.32 -7.78 -11.03
C PRO A 116 0.01 -7.21 -11.51
N ILE A 117 0.28 -7.32 -12.81
CA ILE A 117 1.48 -6.71 -13.42
C ILE A 117 1.47 -5.20 -13.15
N TYR A 118 0.31 -4.55 -13.35
CA TYR A 118 0.09 -3.14 -13.05
C TYR A 118 -0.91 -2.99 -11.90
N LEU A 119 -0.54 -2.19 -10.89
CA LEU A 119 -1.42 -1.93 -9.76
C LEU A 119 -2.75 -1.29 -10.18
N TYR A 120 -2.72 -0.46 -11.23
CA TYR A 120 -3.91 0.15 -11.83
C TYR A 120 -4.98 -0.87 -12.21
N ASP A 121 -4.62 -2.05 -12.72
CA ASP A 121 -5.59 -3.04 -13.23
C ASP A 121 -6.54 -3.50 -12.11
N ARG A 122 -5.99 -3.70 -10.89
CA ARG A 122 -6.75 -4.04 -9.69
C ARG A 122 -7.78 -2.97 -9.29
N TRP A 123 -7.44 -1.70 -9.55
CA TRP A 123 -8.21 -0.54 -9.11
C TRP A 123 -8.85 0.22 -10.27
N SER A 124 -8.89 -0.37 -11.45
CA SER A 124 -9.39 0.26 -12.68
C SER A 124 -10.85 0.71 -12.50
N TRP A 125 -11.68 -0.11 -11.86
CA TRP A 125 -13.07 0.22 -11.52
C TRP A 125 -13.22 1.48 -10.66
N LEU A 126 -12.19 1.84 -9.88
CA LEU A 126 -12.16 3.04 -9.04
C LEU A 126 -11.50 4.22 -9.76
N LEU A 127 -10.45 3.96 -10.54
CA LEU A 127 -9.56 4.97 -11.09
C LEU A 127 -9.79 5.29 -12.56
N ASN A 128 -10.65 4.56 -13.29
CA ASN A 128 -10.77 4.70 -14.75
C ASN A 128 -11.08 6.13 -15.17
N THR A 129 -12.14 6.73 -14.63
CA THR A 129 -12.54 8.11 -14.95
C THR A 129 -11.41 9.11 -14.65
N THR A 130 -10.74 8.95 -13.51
CA THR A 130 -9.62 9.82 -13.11
C THR A 130 -8.41 9.65 -14.04
N ARG A 131 -8.14 8.42 -14.49
CA ARG A 131 -7.11 8.15 -15.49
C ARG A 131 -7.46 8.75 -16.84
N GLU A 132 -8.71 8.67 -17.30
CA GLU A 132 -9.14 9.30 -18.56
C GLU A 132 -8.95 10.83 -18.53
N VAL A 133 -9.26 11.46 -17.39
CA VAL A 133 -8.97 12.88 -17.16
C VAL A 133 -7.47 13.15 -17.21
N PHE A 134 -6.66 12.33 -16.54
CA PHE A 134 -5.19 12.45 -16.60
C PHE A 134 -4.66 12.32 -18.03
N LEU A 135 -5.09 11.31 -18.78
CA LEU A 135 -4.63 11.06 -20.15
C LEU A 135 -4.99 12.24 -21.08
N THR A 136 -6.20 12.79 -20.95
CA THR A 136 -6.63 13.97 -21.71
C THR A 136 -5.73 15.18 -21.42
N ARG A 137 -5.43 15.44 -20.14
CA ARG A 137 -4.54 16.53 -19.71
C ARG A 137 -3.11 16.31 -20.16
N ARG A 138 -2.62 15.08 -20.05
CA ARG A 138 -1.30 14.63 -20.50
C ARG A 138 -1.10 14.90 -21.98
N ASP A 139 -2.06 14.48 -22.80
CA ASP A 139 -1.95 14.60 -24.26
C ASP A 139 -2.03 16.08 -24.69
N SER A 140 -2.89 16.86 -24.03
CA SER A 140 -2.97 18.32 -24.26
C SER A 140 -1.65 19.05 -23.89
N LEU A 141 -1.02 18.67 -22.78
CA LEU A 141 0.30 19.18 -22.38
C LEU A 141 1.36 18.82 -23.42
N VAL A 142 1.42 17.56 -23.84
CA VAL A 142 2.39 17.07 -24.82
C VAL A 142 2.25 17.80 -26.16
N ASP A 143 1.03 18.05 -26.62
CA ASP A 143 0.78 18.77 -27.87
C ASP A 143 1.16 20.26 -27.79
N SER A 144 0.96 20.89 -26.64
CA SER A 144 1.46 22.25 -26.41
C SER A 144 2.98 22.32 -26.38
N LEU A 145 3.64 21.37 -25.71
CA LEU A 145 5.10 21.28 -25.71
C LEU A 145 5.65 21.09 -27.14
N ARG A 146 5.05 20.21 -27.94
CA ARG A 146 5.47 19.98 -29.35
C ARG A 146 5.35 21.24 -30.20
N ARG A 147 4.31 22.05 -29.99
CA ARG A 147 4.13 23.33 -30.69
C ARG A 147 5.14 24.39 -30.25
N GLN A 148 5.43 24.48 -28.96
CA GLN A 148 6.37 25.47 -28.41
C GLN A 148 7.84 25.13 -28.68
N LEU A 149 8.15 23.84 -28.80
CA LEU A 149 9.51 23.34 -28.90
C LEU A 149 9.72 22.52 -30.20
N PRO A 150 9.54 23.13 -31.38
CA PRO A 150 9.57 22.41 -32.67
C PRO A 150 10.95 21.81 -33.01
N ASN A 151 12.00 22.22 -32.31
CA ASN A 151 13.36 21.68 -32.46
C ASN A 151 13.60 20.37 -31.69
N TYR A 152 12.60 19.90 -30.94
CA TYR A 152 12.65 18.67 -30.16
C TYR A 152 11.56 17.70 -30.62
N GLU A 153 11.93 16.42 -30.73
CA GLU A 153 10.96 15.33 -30.79
C GLU A 153 10.59 14.97 -29.34
N ILE A 154 9.30 15.05 -29.01
CA ILE A 154 8.79 14.85 -27.63
C ILE A 154 7.95 13.59 -27.59
N LYS A 155 8.33 12.66 -26.70
CA LYS A 155 7.69 11.35 -26.51
C LYS A 155 7.32 11.14 -25.06
N VAL A 156 6.18 10.49 -24.82
CA VAL A 156 5.92 9.83 -23.54
C VAL A 156 6.82 8.60 -23.48
N ILE A 157 7.76 8.57 -22.55
CA ILE A 157 8.74 7.48 -22.39
C ILE A 157 8.39 6.52 -21.25
N SER A 158 7.46 6.91 -20.38
CA SER A 158 6.89 6.07 -19.32
C SER A 158 5.47 6.55 -19.00
N ASP A 159 4.50 5.65 -19.00
CA ASP A 159 3.12 5.87 -18.51
C ASP A 159 2.86 4.87 -17.38
N LEU A 160 2.23 3.72 -17.65
CA LEU A 160 2.06 2.66 -16.66
C LEU A 160 3.38 1.98 -16.32
N ARG A 161 3.62 1.78 -15.03
CA ARG A 161 4.80 1.10 -14.50
C ARG A 161 4.37 -0.16 -13.74
N SER A 162 5.03 -1.28 -14.04
CA SER A 162 4.75 -2.54 -13.34
C SER A 162 5.29 -2.53 -11.91
N ALA A 163 4.74 -3.39 -11.06
CA ALA A 163 5.24 -3.60 -9.70
C ALA A 163 6.72 -4.05 -9.70
N GLU A 164 7.09 -4.97 -10.59
CA GLU A 164 8.47 -5.45 -10.72
C GLU A 164 9.45 -4.31 -11.07
N LEU A 165 9.08 -3.45 -12.04
CA LEU A 165 9.92 -2.32 -12.43
C LEU A 165 10.03 -1.32 -11.29
N GLN A 166 8.95 -1.05 -10.56
CA GLN A 166 9.00 -0.16 -9.40
C GLN A 166 9.93 -0.68 -8.31
N THR A 167 9.83 -1.96 -7.94
CA THR A 167 10.73 -2.61 -6.98
C THR A 167 12.19 -2.51 -7.42
N LYS A 168 12.47 -2.70 -8.71
CA LYS A 168 13.82 -2.55 -9.29
C LYS A 168 14.33 -1.12 -9.22
N LEU A 169 13.48 -0.11 -9.45
CA LEU A 169 13.86 1.30 -9.35
C LEU A 169 14.14 1.70 -7.89
N LEU A 170 13.31 1.24 -6.95
CA LEU A 170 13.52 1.44 -5.51
C LEU A 170 14.84 0.83 -5.04
N GLY A 171 15.11 -0.42 -5.39
CA GLY A 171 16.37 -1.09 -5.04
C GLY A 171 17.62 -0.43 -5.64
N ARG A 172 17.46 0.43 -6.65
CA ARG A 172 18.54 1.22 -7.27
C ARG A 172 18.58 2.68 -6.81
N GLY A 173 17.72 3.08 -5.89
CA GLY A 173 17.58 4.49 -5.48
C GLY A 173 17.09 5.42 -6.59
N ARG A 174 16.52 4.87 -7.67
CA ARG A 174 15.92 5.61 -8.80
C ARG A 174 14.42 5.89 -8.60
N SER A 175 13.88 5.45 -7.47
CA SER A 175 12.59 5.89 -6.95
C SER A 175 12.70 5.96 -5.44
N MET A 176 11.86 6.80 -4.85
CA MET A 176 11.83 7.07 -3.42
C MET A 176 10.55 6.57 -2.73
N ALA A 177 9.54 6.20 -3.51
CA ALA A 177 8.23 5.80 -3.02
C ALA A 177 7.94 4.33 -3.38
N PRO A 178 7.64 3.46 -2.40
CA PRO A 178 7.22 2.07 -2.64
C PRO A 178 6.07 1.95 -3.65
N ILE A 179 5.07 2.82 -3.53
CA ILE A 179 3.97 2.98 -4.48
C ILE A 179 4.17 4.28 -5.26
N SER A 180 4.15 4.20 -6.58
CA SER A 180 4.28 5.34 -7.50
C SER A 180 2.98 5.61 -8.25
N PHE A 181 2.69 6.87 -8.57
CA PHE A 181 1.55 7.22 -9.43
C PHE A 181 1.62 6.63 -10.84
N HIS A 182 2.80 6.22 -11.34
CA HIS A 182 2.87 5.42 -12.57
C HIS A 182 2.22 4.06 -12.43
N GLN A 183 2.29 3.42 -11.25
CA GLN A 183 1.63 2.13 -11.04
C GLN A 183 0.11 2.30 -10.96
N LEU A 184 -0.36 3.47 -10.55
CA LEU A 184 -1.77 3.86 -10.48
C LEU A 184 -2.29 4.46 -11.80
N GLY A 185 -1.42 4.64 -12.80
CA GLY A 185 -1.79 5.22 -14.08
C GLY A 185 -2.11 6.71 -14.06
N LEU A 186 -1.56 7.46 -13.10
CA LEU A 186 -1.82 8.89 -12.89
C LEU A 186 -0.56 9.75 -13.02
N ALA A 187 0.48 9.23 -13.65
CA ALA A 187 1.72 9.94 -13.92
C ALA A 187 2.38 9.49 -15.22
N ALA A 188 3.20 10.35 -15.81
CA ALA A 188 3.95 10.08 -17.02
C ALA A 188 5.30 10.79 -17.00
N ASP A 189 6.26 10.22 -17.74
CA ASP A 189 7.57 10.81 -17.97
C ASP A 189 7.71 11.16 -19.46
N LEU A 190 8.25 12.34 -19.76
CA LEU A 190 8.59 12.76 -21.13
C LEU A 190 10.07 12.56 -21.43
N GLY A 191 10.37 12.23 -22.68
CA GLY A 191 11.70 12.32 -23.25
C GLY A 191 11.73 13.40 -24.33
N PHE A 192 12.67 14.32 -24.22
CA PHE A 192 13.00 15.28 -25.27
C PHE A 192 14.16 14.75 -26.08
N PHE A 193 14.01 14.68 -27.40
CA PHE A 193 15.03 14.16 -28.30
C PHE A 193 15.42 15.25 -29.29
N ARG A 194 16.74 15.45 -29.47
CA ARG A 194 17.28 16.35 -30.49
C ARG A 194 18.22 15.57 -31.38
N ARG A 195 17.93 15.53 -32.69
CA ARG A 195 18.67 14.71 -33.67
C ARG A 195 18.76 13.23 -33.24
N GLY A 196 17.63 12.68 -32.76
CA GLY A 196 17.51 11.29 -32.31
C GLY A 196 18.16 10.94 -30.97
N ARG A 197 18.75 11.92 -30.25
CA ARG A 197 19.40 11.69 -28.95
C ARG A 197 18.58 12.28 -27.81
N LEU A 198 18.40 11.50 -26.74
CA LEU A 198 17.75 11.96 -25.52
C LEU A 198 18.54 13.12 -24.92
N VAL A 199 17.82 14.19 -24.64
CA VAL A 199 18.32 15.42 -24.06
C VAL A 199 18.37 15.26 -22.54
N ARG A 200 19.53 15.53 -21.96
CA ARG A 200 19.82 15.28 -20.53
C ARG A 200 19.92 16.55 -19.68
N ASN A 201 20.02 17.73 -20.29
CA ASN A 201 19.98 18.99 -19.54
C ASN A 201 18.53 19.34 -19.16
N ALA A 202 18.38 20.05 -18.04
CA ALA A 202 17.06 20.37 -17.48
C ALA A 202 16.25 21.38 -18.32
N GLY A 203 16.91 22.25 -19.10
CA GLY A 203 16.25 23.35 -19.80
C GLY A 203 14.97 23.00 -20.56
N PRO A 204 14.94 21.99 -21.46
CA PRO A 204 13.70 21.63 -22.16
C PRO A 204 12.58 21.11 -21.24
N TYR A 205 12.94 20.54 -20.09
CA TYR A 205 11.98 20.06 -19.10
C TYR A 205 11.34 21.20 -18.30
N GLU A 206 11.95 22.38 -18.22
CA GLU A 206 11.36 23.56 -17.56
C GLU A 206 10.03 23.96 -18.22
N ALA A 207 9.90 23.76 -19.53
CA ALA A 207 8.65 23.98 -20.25
C ALA A 207 7.50 23.08 -19.75
N ILE A 208 7.80 21.90 -19.17
CA ILE A 208 6.78 21.10 -18.47
C ILE A 208 6.28 21.88 -17.25
N GLY A 209 7.20 22.40 -16.43
CA GLY A 209 6.86 23.18 -15.25
C GLY A 209 6.00 24.40 -15.55
N GLU A 210 6.31 25.11 -16.64
CA GLU A 210 5.52 26.25 -17.11
C GLU A 210 4.11 25.87 -17.55
N LEU A 211 3.96 24.72 -18.23
CA LEU A 211 2.69 24.31 -18.83
C LEU A 211 1.77 23.50 -17.92
N THR A 212 2.32 22.70 -17.00
CA THR A 212 1.53 21.83 -16.11
C THR A 212 0.43 22.55 -15.32
N PRO A 213 0.59 23.80 -14.81
CA PRO A 213 -0.50 24.49 -14.11
C PRO A 213 -1.74 24.72 -14.98
N TYR A 214 -1.57 25.03 -16.27
CA TYR A 214 -2.69 25.24 -17.21
C TYR A 214 -3.52 23.96 -17.42
N TYR A 215 -2.88 22.80 -17.28
CA TYR A 215 -3.51 21.50 -17.40
C TYR A 215 -3.87 20.87 -16.06
N GLN A 216 -3.72 21.61 -14.94
CA GLN A 216 -3.95 21.11 -13.58
C GLN A 216 -3.17 19.81 -13.32
N LEU A 217 -1.91 19.81 -13.70
CA LEU A 217 -0.93 18.75 -13.46
C LEU A 217 0.17 19.28 -12.55
N ILE A 218 0.91 18.36 -11.95
CA ILE A 218 2.02 18.66 -11.03
C ILE A 218 3.31 18.18 -11.67
N TRP A 219 4.28 19.08 -11.83
CA TRP A 219 5.58 18.76 -12.38
C TRP A 219 6.55 18.25 -11.32
N GLY A 220 7.23 17.13 -11.60
CA GLY A 220 8.22 16.51 -10.72
C GLY A 220 9.52 17.29 -10.58
N GLY A 221 9.80 18.25 -11.48
CA GLY A 221 10.92 19.18 -11.31
C GLY A 221 10.80 20.09 -10.09
N ASN A 222 9.57 20.27 -9.56
CA ASN A 222 9.30 21.08 -8.37
C ASN A 222 9.30 20.26 -7.06
N PHE A 223 9.57 18.95 -7.11
CA PHE A 223 9.58 18.12 -5.92
C PHE A 223 10.77 18.42 -5.02
N VAL A 224 10.54 18.47 -3.71
CA VAL A 224 11.59 18.61 -2.71
C VAL A 224 12.07 17.21 -2.30
N GLY A 225 13.39 17.00 -2.26
CA GLY A 225 14.00 15.73 -1.86
C GLY A 225 14.10 14.65 -2.96
N PHE A 226 13.32 14.76 -4.04
CA PHE A 226 13.43 13.90 -5.22
C PHE A 226 12.99 14.65 -6.50
N VAL A 227 13.86 15.52 -7.02
CA VAL A 227 13.62 16.28 -8.25
C VAL A 227 13.63 15.34 -9.45
N ASP A 228 12.54 15.31 -10.21
CA ASP A 228 12.36 14.44 -11.38
C ASP A 228 11.84 15.24 -12.59
N PRO A 229 12.72 15.91 -13.36
CA PRO A 229 12.31 16.82 -14.43
C PRO A 229 11.48 16.17 -15.56
N PRO A 230 11.73 14.92 -15.99
CA PRO A 230 10.87 14.22 -16.94
C PRO A 230 9.42 14.04 -16.48
N HIS A 231 9.19 14.02 -15.18
CA HIS A 231 7.99 13.50 -14.55
C HIS A 231 6.89 14.55 -14.39
N PHE A 232 5.65 14.14 -14.56
CA PHE A 232 4.48 14.88 -14.11
C PHE A 232 3.33 13.94 -13.74
N GLN A 233 2.48 14.40 -12.83
CA GLN A 233 1.44 13.59 -12.21
C GLN A 233 0.16 14.41 -11.95
N LEU A 234 -0.97 13.71 -11.80
CA LEU A 234 -2.26 14.35 -11.57
C LEU A 234 -2.38 14.94 -10.15
N TYR A 235 -1.86 14.23 -9.15
CA TYR A 235 -1.99 14.58 -7.74
C TYR A 235 -0.72 15.19 -7.18
N LYS A 236 -0.81 16.11 -6.22
CA LYS A 236 0.38 16.70 -5.60
C LYS A 236 1.24 15.66 -4.88
N ASN A 237 0.62 14.82 -4.08
CA ASN A 237 1.27 13.75 -3.32
C ASN A 237 0.24 12.67 -2.94
N ALA A 238 0.73 11.57 -2.36
CA ALA A 238 -0.11 10.45 -1.95
C ALA A 238 -1.15 10.82 -0.86
N ALA A 239 -0.84 11.80 0.00
CA ALA A 239 -1.75 12.25 1.05
C ALA A 239 -3.03 12.86 0.46
N VAL A 240 -2.89 13.77 -0.53
CA VAL A 240 -4.03 14.37 -1.24
C VAL A 240 -4.80 13.31 -2.02
N PHE A 241 -4.08 12.41 -2.71
CA PHE A 241 -4.72 11.32 -3.46
C PHE A 241 -5.58 10.40 -2.57
N LEU A 242 -5.07 10.04 -1.39
CA LEU A 242 -5.80 9.17 -0.48
C LEU A 242 -7.02 9.82 0.15
N ARG A 243 -7.13 11.16 0.16
CA ARG A 243 -8.37 11.85 0.54
C ARG A 243 -9.50 11.59 -0.45
N ASP A 244 -9.18 11.61 -1.74
CA ASP A 244 -10.15 11.32 -2.80
C ASP A 244 -10.46 9.82 -2.89
N PHE A 245 -9.46 8.98 -2.62
CA PHE A 245 -9.55 7.52 -2.74
C PHE A 245 -9.12 6.79 -1.45
N PRO A 246 -9.88 6.91 -0.35
CA PRO A 246 -9.49 6.34 0.95
C PRO A 246 -9.34 4.80 0.90
N MET A 247 -10.06 4.11 0.02
CA MET A 247 -9.95 2.66 -0.18
C MET A 247 -8.54 2.23 -0.61
N LEU A 248 -7.81 3.10 -1.32
CA LEU A 248 -6.46 2.80 -1.80
C LEU A 248 -5.41 2.81 -0.71
N ARG A 249 -5.75 3.24 0.52
CA ARG A 249 -4.86 3.08 1.67
C ARG A 249 -4.35 1.64 1.79
N PHE A 250 -5.16 0.66 1.37
CA PHE A 250 -4.82 -0.76 1.32
C PHE A 250 -3.47 -1.05 0.64
N GLU A 251 -3.08 -0.25 -0.36
CA GLU A 251 -1.81 -0.42 -1.09
C GLU A 251 -0.62 0.30 -0.45
N PHE A 252 -0.89 1.31 0.37
CA PHE A 252 0.14 2.12 1.05
C PHE A 252 0.46 1.57 2.45
N GLU A 253 -0.53 1.01 3.13
CA GLU A 253 -0.46 0.44 4.47
C GLU A 253 0.69 -0.58 4.67
N PRO A 254 0.96 -1.51 3.74
CA PRO A 254 2.11 -2.42 3.82
C PRO A 254 3.47 -1.72 3.95
N PHE A 255 3.56 -0.48 3.46
CA PHE A 255 4.80 0.28 3.43
C PHE A 255 4.93 1.30 4.57
N TYR A 256 4.01 1.30 5.54
CA TYR A 256 3.99 2.25 6.65
C TYR A 256 5.34 2.36 7.38
N GLU A 257 5.94 1.23 7.77
CA GLU A 257 7.25 1.22 8.43
C GLU A 257 8.39 1.72 7.52
N ASN A 258 8.27 1.50 6.20
CA ASN A 258 9.24 2.05 5.25
C ASN A 258 9.16 3.59 5.20
N TYR A 259 7.95 4.15 5.24
CA TYR A 259 7.73 5.59 5.30
C TYR A 259 8.24 6.19 6.62
N LEU A 260 7.93 5.58 7.76
CA LEU A 260 8.41 6.00 9.08
C LEU A 260 9.94 6.01 9.14
N ARG A 261 10.59 4.90 8.75
CA ARG A 261 12.05 4.79 8.74
C ARG A 261 12.69 5.87 7.89
N ARG A 262 12.12 6.16 6.73
CA ARG A 262 12.61 7.23 5.84
C ARG A 262 12.53 8.61 6.49
N VAL A 263 11.40 8.93 7.13
CA VAL A 263 11.22 10.22 7.83
C VAL A 263 12.23 10.35 8.95
N ARG A 264 12.33 9.35 9.84
CA ARG A 264 13.31 9.32 10.95
C ARG A 264 14.73 9.50 10.43
N GLN A 265 15.13 8.71 9.42
CA GLN A 265 16.46 8.81 8.82
C GLN A 265 16.76 10.21 8.26
N LYS A 266 15.78 10.87 7.64
CA LYS A 266 15.98 12.21 7.06
C LYS A 266 16.05 13.29 8.14
N ILE A 267 15.28 13.16 9.21
CA ILE A 267 15.38 14.03 10.40
C ILE A 267 16.75 13.88 11.05
N GLU A 268 17.22 12.65 11.30
CA GLU A 268 18.54 12.36 11.87
C GLU A 268 19.69 12.99 11.04
N ASN A 269 19.49 13.10 9.72
CA ASN A 269 20.45 13.70 8.80
C ASN A 269 20.23 15.21 8.54
N ASN A 270 19.40 15.90 9.34
CA ASN A 270 19.06 17.32 9.19
C ASN A 270 18.46 17.68 7.81
N ARG A 271 17.66 16.78 7.23
CA ARG A 271 17.02 16.90 5.91
C ARG A 271 15.51 16.67 5.97
N GLU A 272 14.88 17.10 7.05
CA GLU A 272 13.44 16.93 7.30
C GLU A 272 12.57 17.55 6.20
N ASN A 273 12.97 18.71 5.67
CA ASN A 273 12.28 19.40 4.58
C ASN A 273 12.11 18.56 3.31
N GLU A 274 12.91 17.51 3.12
CA GLU A 274 12.82 16.59 1.97
C GLU A 274 11.79 15.47 2.13
N VAL A 275 11.10 15.40 3.28
CA VAL A 275 10.14 14.32 3.58
C VAL A 275 8.78 14.84 4.04
N GLU A 276 8.46 16.11 3.83
CA GLU A 276 7.16 16.68 4.19
C GLU A 276 5.98 15.95 3.52
N ASP A 277 6.11 15.57 2.25
CA ASP A 277 5.07 14.76 1.57
C ASP A 277 4.93 13.36 2.18
N THR A 278 6.02 12.79 2.71
CA THR A 278 5.98 11.48 3.40
C THR A 278 5.35 11.61 4.79
N LYS A 279 5.65 12.70 5.52
CA LYS A 279 4.99 13.03 6.80
C LYS A 279 3.49 13.22 6.60
N ALA A 280 3.08 13.93 5.55
CA ALA A 280 1.68 14.11 5.20
C ALA A 280 0.98 12.77 4.91
N LEU A 281 1.63 11.86 4.17
CA LEU A 281 1.09 10.52 3.92
C LEU A 281 0.88 9.74 5.23
N LEU A 282 1.88 9.73 6.12
CA LEU A 282 1.78 9.06 7.41
C LEU A 282 0.62 9.62 8.26
N MET A 283 0.44 10.94 8.28
CA MET A 283 -0.67 11.56 9.00
C MET A 283 -2.03 11.11 8.47
N ILE A 284 -2.20 11.01 7.14
CA ILE A 284 -3.45 10.52 6.53
C ILE A 284 -3.69 9.05 6.88
N LEU A 285 -2.65 8.21 6.81
CA LEU A 285 -2.77 6.80 7.21
C LEU A 285 -3.13 6.68 8.69
N ASN A 286 -2.57 7.53 9.55
CA ASN A 286 -2.87 7.54 10.97
C ASN A 286 -4.32 7.93 11.25
N GLU A 287 -4.83 8.94 10.54
CA GLU A 287 -6.25 9.31 10.65
C GLU A 287 -7.17 8.16 10.22
N PHE A 288 -6.85 7.50 9.12
CA PHE A 288 -7.62 6.36 8.60
C PHE A 288 -7.64 5.14 9.51
N ARG A 289 -6.56 4.95 10.27
CA ARG A 289 -6.41 3.85 11.23
C ARG A 289 -7.02 4.16 12.57
N GLN A 290 -7.19 5.42 12.94
CA GLN A 290 -7.61 5.79 14.30
C GLN A 290 -8.90 5.06 14.68
N ARG A 291 -8.91 4.40 15.85
CA ARG A 291 -10.03 3.56 16.35
C ARG A 291 -10.36 2.32 15.52
N MET A 292 -9.60 1.99 14.48
CA MET A 292 -9.77 0.76 13.72
C MET A 292 -9.12 -0.44 14.42
N PRO A 293 -9.63 -1.67 14.17
CA PRO A 293 -8.97 -2.89 14.59
C PRO A 293 -7.54 -2.98 14.06
N CYS A 294 -6.65 -3.60 14.84
CA CYS A 294 -5.27 -3.83 14.44
C CYS A 294 -4.76 -5.18 14.96
N ALA A 295 -3.85 -5.78 14.19
CA ALA A 295 -3.14 -7.00 14.56
C ALA A 295 -1.86 -6.62 15.31
N CYS A 296 -1.86 -6.73 16.64
CA CYS A 296 -0.69 -6.49 17.46
C CYS A 296 0.34 -7.61 17.25
N GLN A 297 1.59 -7.25 16.96
CA GLN A 297 2.69 -8.21 17.09
C GLN A 297 2.90 -8.57 18.57
N GLY A 298 2.96 -9.86 18.87
CA GLY A 298 3.15 -10.43 20.21
C GLY A 298 3.26 -11.95 20.12
N ASP A 299 3.72 -12.59 21.19
CA ASP A 299 4.15 -14.00 21.19
C ASP A 299 3.17 -14.96 20.49
N SER A 300 3.73 -15.74 19.58
CA SER A 300 3.07 -16.87 18.90
C SER A 300 2.65 -17.91 19.94
N LEU A 301 1.35 -17.97 20.23
CA LEU A 301 0.78 -19.08 20.99
C LEU A 301 0.32 -20.18 20.02
N LYS A 302 0.66 -21.43 20.34
CA LYS A 302 0.08 -22.61 19.70
C LYS A 302 -1.42 -22.60 19.96
N THR A 303 -2.20 -22.23 18.96
CA THR A 303 -3.66 -22.33 18.99
C THR A 303 -4.03 -23.56 18.17
N SER A 304 -4.98 -24.38 18.62
CA SER A 304 -5.55 -25.44 17.78
C SER A 304 -6.56 -24.82 16.82
N LEU A 305 -6.74 -25.45 15.64
CA LEU A 305 -7.78 -25.02 14.71
C LEU A 305 -9.09 -25.12 15.49
N PRO A 306 -9.89 -24.05 15.62
CA PRO A 306 -11.14 -24.20 16.32
C PRO A 306 -11.96 -25.25 15.56
N GLN A 307 -12.60 -26.20 16.26
CA GLN A 307 -13.53 -27.13 15.64
C GLN A 307 -14.75 -26.34 15.19
N LEU A 308 -14.66 -25.77 13.99
CA LEU A 308 -15.68 -24.90 13.44
C LEU A 308 -16.52 -25.78 12.53
N ALA A 309 -17.68 -26.25 13.01
CA ALA A 309 -18.64 -27.02 12.22
C ALA A 309 -19.07 -26.34 10.91
N LYS A 310 -18.75 -25.05 10.73
CA LYS A 310 -19.06 -24.22 9.56
C LYS A 310 -17.87 -23.92 8.64
N VAL A 311 -16.66 -24.34 9.00
CA VAL A 311 -15.49 -24.20 8.11
C VAL A 311 -15.38 -25.47 7.26
N PRO A 312 -15.29 -25.36 5.92
CA PRO A 312 -15.13 -26.54 5.06
C PRO A 312 -13.79 -27.21 5.32
N SER A 313 -13.67 -28.49 4.94
CA SER A 313 -12.39 -29.20 5.00
C SER A 313 -11.31 -28.44 4.23
N LEU A 314 -10.17 -28.23 4.90
CA LEU A 314 -9.02 -27.51 4.37
C LEU A 314 -7.97 -28.49 3.85
N THR A 315 -7.36 -28.14 2.73
CA THR A 315 -6.22 -28.81 2.09
C THR A 315 -4.96 -27.96 2.26
N SER A 316 -3.78 -28.51 1.94
CA SER A 316 -2.52 -27.76 1.97
C SER A 316 -2.45 -26.58 0.97
N GLU A 317 -3.42 -26.49 0.06
CA GLU A 317 -3.58 -25.41 -0.93
C GLU A 317 -4.58 -24.33 -0.49
N ASP A 318 -5.14 -24.46 0.72
CA ASP A 318 -6.09 -23.51 1.28
C ASP A 318 -5.42 -22.62 2.34
N VAL A 319 -5.75 -21.34 2.33
CA VAL A 319 -5.49 -20.42 3.43
C VAL A 319 -6.79 -20.06 4.13
N LEU A 320 -6.84 -20.27 5.44
CA LEU A 320 -7.93 -19.80 6.28
C LEU A 320 -7.45 -18.59 7.10
N ILE A 321 -8.20 -17.51 7.01
CA ILE A 321 -8.08 -16.32 7.84
C ILE A 321 -9.25 -16.31 8.81
N PHE A 322 -8.94 -16.31 10.10
CA PHE A 322 -9.95 -16.46 11.15
C PHE A 322 -9.80 -15.39 12.22
N GLY A 323 -10.80 -14.51 12.33
CA GLY A 323 -10.95 -13.56 13.43
C GLY A 323 -11.80 -14.14 14.57
N ASP A 324 -11.27 -14.15 15.79
CA ASP A 324 -11.96 -14.58 17.00
C ASP A 324 -12.15 -13.38 17.94
N LEU A 325 -13.37 -12.82 17.98
CA LEU A 325 -13.69 -11.66 18.82
C LEU A 325 -13.83 -12.05 20.30
N ARG A 326 -14.13 -13.30 20.63
CA ARG A 326 -14.19 -13.74 22.03
C ARG A 326 -12.79 -13.73 22.65
N ASN A 327 -11.83 -14.34 21.95
CA ASN A 327 -10.44 -14.49 22.39
C ASN A 327 -9.53 -13.34 21.96
N GLN A 328 -10.05 -12.39 21.16
CA GLN A 328 -9.31 -11.23 20.64
C GLN A 328 -8.08 -11.65 19.83
N ARG A 329 -8.30 -12.53 18.83
CA ARG A 329 -7.24 -13.09 17.98
C ARG A 329 -7.56 -13.00 16.50
N LEU A 330 -6.51 -12.84 15.69
CA LEU A 330 -6.55 -13.01 14.24
C LEU A 330 -5.52 -14.07 13.85
N SER A 331 -5.97 -15.16 13.26
CA SER A 331 -5.12 -16.30 12.96
C SER A 331 -5.13 -16.65 11.47
N PHE A 332 -3.96 -17.04 10.98
CA PHE A 332 -3.74 -17.45 9.59
C PHE A 332 -3.30 -18.91 9.57
N TRP A 333 -3.96 -19.70 8.73
CA TRP A 333 -3.74 -21.14 8.63
C TRP A 333 -3.48 -21.52 7.18
N ARG A 334 -2.63 -22.53 6.97
CA ARG A 334 -2.48 -23.21 5.68
C ARG A 334 -2.91 -24.65 5.85
N GLY A 335 -4.00 -25.06 5.19
CA GLY A 335 -4.67 -26.30 5.54
C GLY A 335 -5.03 -26.31 7.04
N ASN A 336 -4.54 -27.31 7.75
CA ASN A 336 -4.74 -27.45 9.20
C ASN A 336 -3.55 -26.93 10.03
N GLU A 337 -2.52 -26.36 9.40
CA GLU A 337 -1.33 -25.83 10.07
C GLU A 337 -1.50 -24.34 10.41
N LEU A 338 -1.30 -23.97 11.68
CA LEU A 338 -1.29 -22.57 12.11
C LEU A 338 0.01 -21.92 11.62
N LEU A 339 -0.10 -20.91 10.75
CA LEU A 339 1.05 -20.13 10.32
C LEU A 339 1.46 -19.10 11.37
N ILE A 340 0.48 -18.34 11.87
CA ILE A 340 0.66 -17.27 12.85
C ILE A 340 -0.69 -16.85 13.45
N SER A 341 -0.65 -16.35 14.69
CA SER A 341 -1.80 -15.77 15.37
C SER A 341 -1.41 -14.46 16.06
N TYR A 342 -2.12 -13.38 15.75
CA TYR A 342 -1.95 -12.06 16.33
C TYR A 342 -2.98 -11.81 17.41
N ARG A 343 -2.58 -11.04 18.44
CA ARG A 343 -3.54 -10.42 19.35
C ARG A 343 -4.23 -9.26 18.64
N LEU A 344 -5.53 -9.12 18.85
CA LEU A 344 -6.29 -7.97 18.37
C LEU A 344 -6.19 -6.81 19.34
N GLY A 345 -6.20 -5.60 18.79
CA GLY A 345 -6.27 -4.35 19.54
C GLY A 345 -6.92 -3.25 18.69
N ILE A 346 -6.84 -2.02 19.19
CA ILE A 346 -7.33 -0.83 18.50
C ILE A 346 -6.17 0.15 18.30
N TRP A 347 -6.03 0.72 17.10
CA TRP A 347 -5.07 1.80 16.86
C TRP A 347 -5.41 3.05 17.70
N GLN A 348 -4.44 3.52 18.49
CA GLN A 348 -4.48 4.73 19.31
C GLN A 348 -3.50 5.79 18.85
#